data_AF-A0AAX0RZ72-F1
#
_entry.id   AF-A0AAX0RZ72-F1
#
_cell.length_a   1.000
_cell.length_b   1.000
_cell.length_c   1.000
_cell.angle_alpha   90.00
_cell.angle_beta   90.00
_cell.angle_gamma   90.00
#
_symmetry.space_group_name_H-M   'P 1'
#
loop_
_entity.id
_entity.type
_entity.pdbx_description
1 polymer ?
#
loop_
_entity_poly.entity_id
_entity_poly.type
_entity_poly.pdbx_seq_one_letter_code
_entity_poly.pdbx_strand_id
1 'polypeptide(L)'
;MDISSKRMLDKMEELVLKAKQANSEDKLQGYVIAIQSLCEVMVDEKAGNISIPKPITLTQPVMSSVSNVEPVKMDEANGASLFDF
;
A
#
# COMPACT_ATOMS: atom_id res chain seq x y z
N MET A 1 -4.47 15.52 25.57
CA MET A 1 -4.17 14.59 24.45
C MET A 1 -3.07 13.59 24.83
N ASP A 2 -2.60 13.62 26.08
CA ASP A 2 -1.30 13.07 26.50
C ASP A 2 -1.28 11.55 26.73
N ILE A 3 -2.46 10.94 26.90
CA ILE A 3 -2.58 9.49 27.12
C ILE A 3 -2.26 8.72 25.83
N SER A 4 -2.57 9.28 24.64
CA SER A 4 -2.33 8.62 23.34
C SER A 4 -0.84 8.56 23.01
N SER A 5 -0.13 9.69 23.11
CA SER A 5 1.29 9.78 22.74
C SER A 5 2.19 8.92 23.62
N LYS A 6 1.94 8.87 24.95
CA LYS A 6 2.72 8.03 25.86
C LYS A 6 2.55 6.54 25.55
N ARG A 7 1.31 6.09 25.32
CA ARG A 7 1.00 4.70 24.91
C ARG A 7 1.66 4.32 23.59
N MET A 8 1.75 5.23 22.62
CA MET A 8 2.43 4.98 21.36
C MET A 8 3.94 4.84 21.54
N LEU A 9 4.56 5.68 22.38
CA LEU A 9 5.98 5.56 22.73
C LEU A 9 6.28 4.22 23.44
N ASP A 10 5.45 3.82 24.40
CA ASP A 10 5.57 2.51 25.06
C ASP A 10 5.50 1.36 24.02
N LYS A 11 4.65 1.51 22.99
CA LYS A 11 4.52 0.51 21.92
C LYS A 11 5.74 0.48 21.00
N MET A 12 6.32 1.64 20.67
CA MET A 12 7.57 1.72 19.93
C MET A 12 8.70 1.03 20.68
N GLU A 13 8.80 1.21 21.99
CA GLU A 13 9.81 0.55 22.82
C GLU A 13 9.67 -0.97 22.79
N GLU A 14 8.44 -1.49 22.92
CA GLU A 14 8.15 -2.92 22.77
C GLU A 14 8.58 -3.46 21.39
N LEU A 15 8.28 -2.71 20.32
CA LEU A 15 8.65 -3.10 18.95
C LEU A 15 10.17 -3.08 18.74
N VAL A 16 10.89 -2.11 19.30
CA VAL A 16 12.36 -2.06 19.27
C VAL A 16 12.95 -3.27 19.98
N LEU A 17 12.41 -3.66 21.14
CA LEU A 17 12.85 -4.87 21.85
C LEU A 17 12.63 -6.12 20.99
N LYS A 18 11.48 -6.24 20.33
CA LYS A 18 11.20 -7.36 19.42
C LYS A 18 12.09 -7.36 18.18
N ALA A 19 12.39 -6.20 17.61
CA ALA A 19 13.30 -6.06 16.49
C ALA A 19 14.72 -6.55 16.84
N LYS A 20 15.21 -6.19 18.03
CA LYS A 20 16.51 -6.65 18.54
C LYS A 20 16.56 -8.15 18.79
N GLN A 21 15.42 -8.78 19.05
CA GLN A 21 15.29 -10.22 19.29
C GLN A 21 14.84 -10.98 18.03
N ALA A 22 14.73 -10.31 16.89
CA ALA A 22 14.25 -10.93 15.66
C ALA A 22 15.27 -11.92 15.11
N ASN A 23 14.82 -13.15 14.85
CA ASN A 23 15.65 -14.23 14.30
C ASN A 23 15.71 -14.24 12.77
N SER A 24 15.07 -13.26 12.11
CA SER A 24 15.08 -13.13 10.65
C SER A 24 15.00 -11.66 10.24
N GLU A 25 15.62 -11.35 9.11
CA GLU A 25 15.64 -10.00 8.54
C GLU A 25 14.24 -9.50 8.17
N ASP A 26 13.37 -10.37 7.64
CA ASP A 26 11.97 -10.02 7.36
C ASP A 26 11.20 -9.54 8.60
N LYS A 27 11.44 -10.18 9.76
CA LYS A 27 10.80 -9.78 11.01
C LYS A 27 11.34 -8.45 11.49
N LEU A 28 12.66 -8.26 11.41
CA LEU A 28 13.30 -7.00 11.75
C LEU A 28 12.75 -5.85 10.89
N GLN A 29 12.68 -6.04 9.58
CA GLN A 29 12.07 -5.10 8.63
C GLN A 29 10.61 -4.80 9.01
N GLY A 30 9.81 -5.83 9.29
CA GLY A 30 8.41 -5.66 9.72
C GLY A 30 8.26 -4.83 11.00
N TYR A 31 9.13 -5.03 12.00
CA TYR A 31 9.12 -4.22 13.21
C TYR A 31 9.55 -2.78 12.96
N VAL A 32 10.55 -2.55 12.11
CA VAL A 32 11.00 -1.19 11.74
C VAL A 32 9.90 -0.43 11.01
N ILE A 33 9.21 -1.07 10.07
CA ILE A 33 8.06 -0.47 9.35
C ILE A 33 6.94 -0.11 10.35
N ALA A 34 6.61 -1.01 11.28
CA ALA A 34 5.59 -0.72 12.29
C ALA A 34 5.95 0.48 13.18
N ILE A 35 7.23 0.62 13.56
CA ILE A 35 7.72 1.78 14.32
C ILE A 35 7.60 3.06 13.47
N GLN A 36 7.99 3.00 12.19
CA GLN A 36 7.86 4.12 11.27
C GLN A 36 6.39 4.58 11.15
N SER A 37 5.46 3.66 10.93
CA SER A 37 4.03 4.00 10.81
C SER A 37 3.48 4.60 12.10
N LEU A 38 3.93 4.13 13.28
CA LEU A 38 3.55 4.77 14.54
C LEU A 38 4.06 6.22 14.59
N CYS A 39 5.31 6.48 14.21
CA CYS A 39 5.87 7.83 14.15
C CYS A 39 5.08 8.75 13.21
N GLU A 40 4.71 8.26 12.03
CA GLU A 40 3.88 8.99 11.07
C GLU A 40 2.55 9.39 11.69
N VAL A 41 1.83 8.46 12.32
CA VAL A 41 0.57 8.75 13.02
C VAL A 41 0.75 9.79 14.12
N MET A 42 1.83 9.73 14.91
CA MET A 42 2.10 10.73 15.96
C MET A 42 2.32 12.14 15.40
N VAL A 43 2.83 12.24 14.18
CA VAL A 43 3.09 13.51 13.50
C VAL A 43 1.82 14.00 12.79
N ASP A 44 1.07 13.10 12.13
CA ASP A 44 -0.21 13.40 11.46
C ASP A 44 -1.33 13.78 12.43
N GLU A 45 -1.40 13.20 13.64
CA GLU A 45 -2.37 13.62 14.66
C GLU A 45 -2.17 15.09 15.09
N LYS A 46 -0.96 15.65 14.93
CA LYS A 46 -0.70 17.08 15.13
C LYS A 46 -1.10 17.94 13.92
N ALA A 47 -1.21 17.35 12.73
CA ALA A 47 -1.69 17.97 11.50
C ALA A 47 -3.16 17.59 11.26
N GLY A 48 -4.07 18.11 12.09
CA GLY A 48 -5.45 17.63 12.20
C GLY A 48 -6.21 17.36 10.88
N ASN A 49 -7.10 16.35 10.95
CA ASN A 49 -8.26 16.17 10.07
C ASN A 49 -8.00 16.20 8.55
N ILE A 50 -7.16 15.32 8.02
CA ILE A 50 -7.17 15.05 6.57
C ILE A 50 -7.87 13.73 6.30
N SER A 51 -9.13 13.88 5.89
CA SER A 51 -10.00 12.86 5.29
C SER A 51 -9.24 12.07 4.24
N ILE A 52 -9.13 10.75 4.43
CA ILE A 52 -8.59 9.83 3.43
C ILE A 52 -9.67 9.63 2.35
N PRO A 53 -9.50 10.10 1.10
CA PRO A 53 -10.31 9.60 0.00
C PRO A 53 -9.81 8.20 -0.35
N LYS A 54 -10.77 7.27 -0.44
CA LYS A 54 -10.63 5.89 -0.95
C LYS A 54 -9.82 5.80 -2.26
N PRO A 55 -9.24 4.63 -2.58
CA PRO A 55 -8.30 4.47 -3.68
C PRO A 55 -8.98 4.76 -5.02
N ILE A 56 -8.37 5.65 -5.81
CA ILE A 56 -8.75 5.88 -7.21
C ILE A 56 -8.07 4.79 -8.04
N THR A 57 -8.91 4.09 -8.80
CA THR A 57 -8.60 3.01 -9.73
C THR A 57 -7.42 3.35 -10.66
N LEU A 58 -6.50 2.41 -10.83
CA LEU A 58 -5.43 2.46 -11.83
C LEU A 58 -6.00 2.77 -13.21
N THR A 59 -5.61 3.90 -13.80
CA THR A 59 -5.65 4.08 -15.26
C THR A 59 -4.26 3.79 -15.80
N GLN A 60 -4.15 2.68 -16.52
CA GLN A 60 -2.94 2.30 -17.25
C GLN A 60 -2.76 3.26 -18.45
N PRO A 61 -1.62 3.95 -18.61
CA PRO A 61 -1.37 4.72 -19.82
C PRO A 61 -1.09 3.77 -20.99
N VAL A 62 -1.97 3.84 -22.00
CA VAL A 62 -1.84 3.15 -23.28
C VAL A 62 -0.63 3.70 -24.02
N MET A 63 0.28 2.81 -24.40
CA MET A 63 1.44 3.10 -25.23
C MET A 63 1.01 3.70 -26.57
N SER A 64 1.54 4.89 -26.88
CA SER A 64 1.37 5.53 -28.17
C SER A 64 2.34 4.87 -29.16
N SER A 65 1.84 4.08 -30.10
CA SER A 65 2.63 3.62 -31.24
C SER A 65 1.83 3.70 -32.54
N VAL A 66 2.28 4.63 -33.38
CA VAL A 66 2.30 4.64 -34.86
C VAL A 66 0.99 4.55 -35.66
N SER A 67 0.77 5.64 -36.42
CA SER A 67 0.37 5.73 -37.82
C SER A 67 -0.45 4.60 -38.49
N ASN A 68 -1.66 5.01 -38.89
CA ASN A 68 -2.24 4.84 -40.23
C ASN A 68 -2.87 3.48 -40.65
N VAL A 69 -4.08 3.63 -41.21
CA VAL A 69 -4.83 2.80 -42.18
C VAL A 69 -5.71 1.62 -41.68
N GLU A 70 -7.00 1.77 -42.04
CA GLU A 70 -8.10 0.81 -42.31
C GLU A 70 -8.85 0.06 -41.17
N PRO A 71 -10.21 0.14 -41.13
CA PRO A 71 -11.02 -0.62 -40.19
C PRO A 71 -11.18 -2.08 -40.66
N VAL A 72 -10.59 -3.01 -39.91
CA VAL A 72 -10.74 -4.44 -40.14
C VAL A 72 -12.06 -4.94 -39.54
N LYS A 73 -12.85 -5.64 -40.36
CA LYS A 73 -14.12 -6.28 -39.99
C LYS A 73 -13.89 -7.32 -38.89
N MET A 74 -14.69 -7.26 -37.82
CA MET A 74 -14.72 -8.27 -36.77
C MET A 74 -15.59 -9.45 -37.23
N ASP A 75 -14.96 -10.56 -37.63
CA ASP A 75 -15.59 -11.86 -37.69
C ASP A 75 -15.05 -12.73 -36.54
N GLU A 76 -15.99 -13.12 -35.67
CA GLU A 76 -16.02 -14.33 -34.83
C GLU A 76 -14.69 -14.88 -34.28
N ALA A 77 -14.35 -14.51 -33.04
CA ALA A 77 -13.53 -15.35 -32.16
C ALA A 77 -13.86 -15.11 -30.67
N ASN A 78 -15.14 -15.18 -30.29
CA ASN A 78 -15.54 -15.36 -28.90
C ASN A 78 -15.18 -16.81 -28.48
N GLY A 79 -13.90 -17.07 -28.23
CA GLY A 79 -13.42 -18.31 -27.63
C GLY A 79 -13.89 -18.42 -26.18
N ALA A 80 -14.45 -19.57 -25.82
CA ALA A 80 -15.08 -19.82 -24.53
C ALA A 80 -14.14 -19.53 -23.33
N SER A 81 -14.70 -18.92 -22.29
CA SER A 81 -14.03 -18.52 -21.05
C SER A 81 -13.26 -19.67 -20.40
N LEU A 82 -11.96 -19.46 -20.16
CA LEU A 82 -11.03 -20.43 -19.53
C LEU A 82 -11.10 -20.37 -17.99
N PHE A 83 -12.30 -20.15 -17.46
CA PHE A 83 -12.63 -20.45 -16.07
C PHE A 83 -13.49 -21.72 -16.08
N ASP A 84 -12.83 -22.85 -16.27
CA ASP A 84 -13.30 -24.14 -15.79
C ASP A 84 -12.33 -24.56 -14.67
N PHE A 85 -12.89 -25.00 -13.55
CA PHE A 85 -12.33 -24.96 -12.18
C PHE A 85 -11.08 -25.81 -11.93
#